data_AF-A0A3D2K2J2-F1
#
_entry.id   AF-A0A3D2K2J2-F1
#
_cell.length_a   1.000
_cell.length_b   1.000
_cell.length_c   1.000
_cell.angle_alpha   90.00
_cell.angle_beta   90.00
_cell.angle_gamma   90.00
#
_symmetry.space_group_name_H-M   'P 1'
#
loop_
_entity.id
_entity.type
_entity.pdbx_description
1 polymer ?
#
loop_
_entity_poly.entity_id
_entity_poly.type
_entity_poly.pdbx_seq_one_letter_code
_entity_poly.pdbx_strand_id
1 'polypeptide(L)'
;LSSPQTAERLALDWLDVARFSDTNGYSIDDHRDMWVWRDWVIHAFMNNKRYDTFLTEQLAGDLIPNATPEQIMATGFLRNSMNTHEGGTIAEEYRVAYIADKIDTVSSAFMGLTMKCAQCHNHKYDPISQKDYYRFYAFFDSATENGKGAKNGNTAPFIQVTSPLHKISDAHKALTERANHIRKLRSDIKPSSNLSKRFHKSLGIELKVIEKQIKDAGKTSVM
;
A
#
# COMPACT_ATOMS: atom_id res chain seq x y z
N LEU A 1 -1.74 17.65 20.29
CA LEU A 1 -1.95 17.45 18.83
C LEU A 1 -0.73 17.85 17.98
N SER A 2 0.20 18.69 18.46
CA SER A 2 1.34 19.20 17.68
C SER A 2 2.54 18.25 17.55
N SER A 3 2.50 17.05 18.14
CA SER A 3 3.57 16.06 18.01
C SER A 3 3.30 15.16 16.79
N PRO A 4 4.30 14.87 15.94
CA PRO A 4 4.17 13.97 14.79
C PRO A 4 3.60 12.59 15.16
N GLN A 5 3.96 12.07 16.32
CA GLN A 5 3.50 10.77 16.83
C GLN A 5 1.98 10.73 17.06
N THR A 6 1.33 11.88 17.22
CA THR A 6 -0.13 11.95 17.32
C THR A 6 -0.79 11.57 16.00
N ALA A 7 -0.23 12.01 14.87
CA ALA A 7 -0.74 11.68 13.54
C ALA A 7 -0.59 10.19 13.24
N GLU A 8 0.55 9.60 13.60
CA GLU A 8 0.77 8.15 13.51
C GLU A 8 -0.28 7.37 14.30
N ARG A 9 -0.56 7.78 15.55
CA ARG A 9 -1.55 7.10 16.40
C ARG A 9 -2.97 7.17 15.84
N LEU A 10 -3.37 8.33 15.31
CA LEU A 10 -4.69 8.54 14.71
C LEU A 10 -4.84 7.82 13.37
N ALA A 11 -3.77 7.79 12.57
CA ALA A 11 -3.76 7.09 11.30
C ALA A 11 -4.01 5.59 11.47
N LEU A 12 -3.55 4.95 12.56
CA LEU A 12 -3.77 3.51 12.80
C LEU A 12 -5.23 3.11 12.69
N ASP A 13 -6.13 3.84 13.35
CA ASP A 13 -7.56 3.50 13.34
C ASP A 13 -8.14 3.62 11.92
N TRP A 14 -7.64 4.56 11.10
CA TRP A 14 -8.01 4.67 9.68
C TRP A 14 -7.41 3.55 8.84
N LEU A 15 -6.16 3.16 9.08
CA LEU A 15 -5.49 2.09 8.36
C LEU A 15 -6.21 0.75 8.57
N ASP A 16 -6.72 0.49 9.78
CA ASP A 16 -7.53 -0.68 10.08
C ASP A 16 -8.85 -0.67 9.29
N VAL A 17 -9.57 0.46 9.29
CA VAL A 17 -10.82 0.65 8.53
C VAL A 17 -10.58 0.47 7.03
N ALA A 18 -9.46 1.00 6.53
CA ALA A 18 -9.05 0.91 5.13
C ALA A 18 -8.45 -0.45 4.75
N ARG A 19 -8.35 -1.40 5.70
CA ARG A 19 -7.81 -2.75 5.51
C ARG A 19 -6.37 -2.75 4.99
N PHE A 20 -5.57 -1.81 5.48
CA PHE A 20 -4.16 -1.74 5.14
C PHE A 20 -3.42 -3.01 5.60
N SER A 21 -2.57 -3.54 4.72
CA SER A 21 -1.62 -4.61 5.02
C SER A 21 -0.38 -4.46 4.14
N ASP A 22 0.76 -4.91 4.66
CA ASP A 22 2.00 -5.08 3.88
C ASP A 22 1.98 -6.40 3.06
N THR A 23 0.90 -7.16 3.14
CA THR A 23 0.69 -8.41 2.40
C THR A 23 -0.68 -8.45 1.71
N ASN A 24 -0.88 -9.45 0.87
CA ASN A 24 -2.08 -9.56 0.03
C ASN A 24 -3.33 -10.09 0.73
N GLY A 25 -3.19 -10.86 1.81
CA GLY A 25 -4.28 -11.29 2.68
C GLY A 25 -5.28 -12.31 2.09
N TYR A 26 -5.08 -12.82 0.87
CA TYR A 26 -5.94 -13.83 0.24
C TYR A 26 -5.36 -15.25 0.40
N SER A 27 -5.37 -16.10 -0.64
CA SER A 27 -4.87 -17.47 -0.57
C SER A 27 -3.35 -17.57 -0.51
N ILE A 28 -2.64 -16.87 -1.42
CA ILE A 28 -1.17 -16.68 -1.32
C ILE A 28 -0.90 -15.30 -0.74
N ASP A 29 -0.44 -15.29 0.51
CA ASP A 29 -0.14 -14.07 1.26
C ASP A 29 1.26 -13.52 0.95
N ASP A 30 1.45 -13.11 -0.30
CA ASP A 30 2.68 -12.46 -0.76
C ASP A 30 2.78 -11.00 -0.27
N HIS A 31 4.00 -10.47 -0.33
CA HIS A 31 4.30 -9.06 -0.09
C HIS A 31 3.57 -8.10 -1.05
N ARG A 32 3.11 -6.97 -0.51
CA ARG A 32 2.54 -5.84 -1.23
C ARG A 32 3.20 -4.54 -0.77
N ASP A 33 3.63 -3.72 -1.73
CA ASP A 33 4.12 -2.37 -1.51
C ASP A 33 2.95 -1.37 -1.39
N MET A 34 2.44 -1.20 -0.17
CA MET A 34 1.40 -0.19 0.13
C MET A 34 1.85 0.86 1.16
N TRP A 35 3.02 0.69 1.76
CA TRP A 35 3.55 1.56 2.82
C TRP A 35 3.64 3.05 2.42
N VAL A 36 3.80 3.37 1.13
CA VAL A 36 3.82 4.77 0.67
C VAL A 36 2.44 5.42 0.81
N TRP A 37 1.37 4.66 0.56
CA TRP A 37 0.00 5.12 0.80
C TRP A 37 -0.27 5.31 2.31
N ARG A 38 0.25 4.43 3.17
CA ARG A 38 0.22 4.62 4.63
C ARG A 38 0.91 5.93 5.03
N ASP A 39 2.07 6.23 4.46
CA ASP A 39 2.76 7.49 4.71
C ASP A 39 1.93 8.70 4.25
N TRP A 40 1.20 8.59 3.13
CA TRP A 40 0.24 9.61 2.71
C TRP A 40 -0.88 9.80 3.73
N VAL A 41 -1.44 8.72 4.30
CA VAL A 41 -2.46 8.81 5.37
C VAL A 41 -1.89 9.57 6.56
N ILE A 42 -0.73 9.14 7.08
CA ILE A 42 -0.07 9.80 8.22
C ILE A 42 0.19 11.29 7.90
N HIS A 43 0.67 11.59 6.70
CA HIS A 43 0.90 12.96 6.24
C HIS A 43 -0.39 13.78 6.17
N ALA A 44 -1.52 13.19 5.74
CA ALA A 44 -2.82 13.85 5.72
C ALA A 44 -3.29 14.21 7.14
N PHE A 45 -3.17 13.29 8.10
CA PHE A 45 -3.47 13.56 9.51
C PHE A 45 -2.53 14.61 10.11
N MET A 46 -1.23 14.52 9.81
CA MET A 46 -0.21 15.46 10.32
C MET A 46 -0.48 16.90 9.87
N ASN A 47 -0.96 17.09 8.65
CA ASN A 47 -1.29 18.40 8.10
C ASN A 47 -2.74 18.84 8.37
N ASN A 48 -3.50 18.07 9.15
CA ASN A 48 -4.92 18.31 9.41
C ASN A 48 -5.70 18.54 8.10
N LYS A 49 -5.48 17.66 7.10
CA LYS A 49 -6.15 17.73 5.80
C LYS A 49 -7.67 17.77 6.01
N ARG A 50 -8.35 18.70 5.33
CA ARG A 50 -9.81 18.82 5.42
C ARG A 50 -10.44 17.48 5.05
N TYR A 51 -11.43 17.06 5.84
CA TYR A 51 -12.04 15.74 5.72
C TYR A 51 -12.61 15.49 4.31
N ASP A 52 -13.32 16.44 3.73
CA ASP A 52 -13.84 16.35 2.36
C ASP A 52 -12.73 16.11 1.34
N THR A 53 -11.60 16.82 1.44
CA THR A 53 -10.44 16.60 0.57
C THR A 53 -9.83 15.21 0.79
N PHE A 54 -9.70 14.77 2.04
CA PHE A 54 -9.21 13.44 2.39
C PHE A 54 -10.08 12.31 1.82
N LEU A 55 -11.41 12.50 1.83
CA LEU A 55 -12.35 11.56 1.23
C LEU A 55 -12.25 11.55 -0.30
N THR A 56 -12.29 12.74 -0.92
CA THR A 56 -12.26 12.88 -2.38
C THR A 56 -11.00 12.30 -2.98
N GLU A 57 -9.83 12.57 -2.39
CA GLU A 57 -8.57 12.02 -2.89
C GLU A 57 -8.50 10.50 -2.79
N GLN A 58 -9.09 9.87 -1.76
CA GLN A 58 -9.11 8.41 -1.63
C GLN A 58 -10.10 7.70 -2.56
N LEU A 59 -11.19 8.36 -2.93
CA LEU A 59 -12.22 7.78 -3.80
C LEU A 59 -11.99 8.09 -5.28
N ALA A 60 -11.33 9.22 -5.59
CA ALA A 60 -11.28 9.76 -6.95
C ALA A 60 -10.03 10.64 -7.20
N GLY A 61 -8.94 10.47 -6.44
CA GLY A 61 -7.74 11.29 -6.57
C GLY A 61 -7.07 11.23 -7.96
N ASP A 62 -7.15 10.08 -8.63
CA ASP A 62 -6.74 9.83 -10.00
C ASP A 62 -7.64 10.48 -11.07
N LEU A 63 -8.86 10.87 -10.69
CA LEU A 63 -9.82 11.56 -11.56
C LEU A 63 -9.79 13.09 -11.38
N ILE A 64 -8.99 13.61 -10.43
CA ILE A 64 -8.83 15.05 -10.24
C ILE A 64 -8.08 15.65 -11.45
N PRO A 65 -8.58 16.75 -12.05
CA PRO A 65 -7.86 17.40 -13.15
C PRO A 65 -6.45 17.84 -12.72
N ASN A 66 -5.43 17.43 -13.48
CA ASN A 66 -4.03 17.68 -13.16
C ASN A 66 -3.61 17.16 -11.77
N ALA A 67 -4.15 15.99 -11.37
CA ALA A 67 -3.83 15.35 -10.11
C ALA A 67 -2.32 15.25 -9.86
N THR A 68 -1.89 15.62 -8.65
CA THR A 68 -0.50 15.40 -8.23
C THR A 68 -0.24 13.90 -8.02
N PRO A 69 1.03 13.45 -8.05
CA PRO A 69 1.35 12.05 -7.73
C PRO A 69 0.81 11.60 -6.36
N GLU A 70 0.76 12.48 -5.36
CA GLU A 70 0.17 12.20 -4.05
C GLU A 70 -1.35 12.02 -4.11
N GLN A 71 -2.04 12.79 -4.96
CA GLN A 71 -3.50 12.64 -5.15
C GLN A 71 -3.83 11.33 -5.87
N ILE A 72 -3.07 10.99 -6.91
CA ILE A 72 -3.24 9.69 -7.60
C ILE A 72 -2.93 8.54 -6.64
N MET A 73 -1.89 8.67 -5.81
CA MET A 73 -1.54 7.69 -4.79
C MET A 73 -2.67 7.49 -3.78
N ALA A 74 -3.36 8.56 -3.38
CA ALA A 74 -4.45 8.49 -2.41
C ALA A 74 -5.58 7.54 -2.82
N THR A 75 -5.91 7.45 -4.13
CA THR A 75 -6.88 6.47 -4.66
C THR A 75 -6.47 5.01 -4.36
N GLY A 76 -5.21 4.78 -3.97
CA GLY A 76 -4.73 3.50 -3.44
C GLY A 76 -5.58 2.91 -2.31
N PHE A 77 -6.41 3.71 -1.62
CA PHE A 77 -7.44 3.19 -0.71
C PHE A 77 -8.29 2.07 -1.36
N LEU A 78 -8.72 2.29 -2.61
CA LEU A 78 -9.53 1.31 -3.37
C LEU A 78 -8.71 0.07 -3.80
N ARG A 79 -7.41 0.05 -3.51
CA ARG A 79 -6.51 -1.05 -3.83
C ARG A 79 -6.18 -1.91 -2.61
N ASN A 80 -6.59 -1.51 -1.41
CA ASN A 80 -6.32 -2.25 -0.17
C ASN A 80 -7.09 -3.58 -0.07
N SER A 81 -8.12 -3.80 -0.89
CA SER A 81 -8.79 -5.10 -0.99
C SER A 81 -7.79 -6.24 -1.20
N MET A 82 -8.12 -7.38 -0.58
CA MET A 82 -7.29 -8.59 -0.59
C MET A 82 -7.04 -9.06 -2.03
N ASN A 83 -5.86 -9.62 -2.29
CA ASN A 83 -5.47 -9.98 -3.65
C ASN A 83 -4.94 -11.41 -3.77
N THR A 84 -5.35 -12.12 -4.81
CA THR A 84 -4.92 -13.49 -5.05
C THR A 84 -3.75 -13.56 -6.01
N HIS A 85 -2.69 -14.26 -5.61
CA HIS A 85 -1.57 -14.64 -6.49
C HIS A 85 -1.59 -16.14 -6.85
N GLU A 86 -2.69 -16.83 -6.54
CA GLU A 86 -2.80 -18.26 -6.72
C GLU A 86 -2.89 -18.66 -8.20
N GLY A 87 -2.07 -19.64 -8.57
CA GLY A 87 -2.15 -20.29 -9.87
C GLY A 87 -3.47 -21.05 -10.00
N GLY A 88 -4.21 -20.80 -11.07
CA GLY A 88 -5.52 -21.44 -11.32
C GLY A 88 -6.72 -20.60 -10.91
N THR A 89 -6.52 -19.39 -10.36
CA THR A 89 -7.60 -18.43 -10.11
C THR A 89 -8.43 -18.19 -11.39
N ILE A 90 -9.76 -18.33 -11.28
CA ILE A 90 -10.68 -17.89 -12.32
C ILE A 90 -10.76 -16.37 -12.25
N ALA A 91 -10.19 -15.71 -13.27
CA ALA A 91 -9.98 -14.27 -13.23
C ALA A 91 -11.26 -13.47 -12.96
N GLU A 92 -12.36 -13.83 -13.63
CA GLU A 92 -13.63 -13.12 -13.47
C GLU A 92 -14.24 -13.32 -12.08
N GLU A 93 -14.15 -14.52 -11.51
CA GLU A 93 -14.65 -14.81 -10.17
C GLU A 93 -13.94 -13.94 -9.12
N TYR A 94 -12.61 -13.89 -9.18
CA TYR A 94 -11.84 -13.06 -8.27
C TYR A 94 -12.08 -11.56 -8.53
N ARG A 95 -12.18 -11.12 -9.78
CA ARG A 95 -12.50 -9.71 -10.10
C ARG A 95 -13.81 -9.28 -9.44
N VAL A 96 -14.84 -10.11 -9.51
CA VAL A 96 -16.13 -9.86 -8.86
C VAL A 96 -16.01 -9.85 -7.34
N ALA A 97 -15.28 -10.81 -6.76
CA ALA A 97 -15.02 -10.83 -5.31
C ALA A 97 -14.25 -9.60 -4.83
N TYR A 98 -13.26 -9.14 -5.60
CA TYR A 98 -12.46 -7.95 -5.32
C TYR A 98 -13.31 -6.69 -5.30
N ILE A 99 -14.21 -6.53 -6.27
CA ILE A 99 -15.13 -5.39 -6.31
C ILE A 99 -16.13 -5.46 -5.16
N ALA A 100 -16.65 -6.65 -4.83
CA ALA A 100 -17.53 -6.83 -3.68
C ALA A 100 -16.85 -6.44 -2.35
N ASP A 101 -15.57 -6.78 -2.17
CA ASP A 101 -14.76 -6.39 -1.01
C ASP A 101 -14.53 -4.87 -0.95
N LYS A 102 -14.26 -4.25 -2.10
CA LYS A 102 -14.12 -2.80 -2.25
C LYS A 102 -15.40 -2.08 -1.83
N ILE A 103 -16.56 -2.56 -2.28
CA ILE A 103 -17.88 -2.02 -1.90
C ILE A 103 -18.10 -2.10 -0.40
N ASP A 104 -17.84 -3.26 0.20
CA ASP A 104 -18.01 -3.47 1.65
C ASP A 104 -17.13 -2.52 2.46
N THR A 105 -15.90 -2.30 2.00
CA THR A 105 -14.94 -1.38 2.61
C THR A 105 -15.39 0.08 2.45
N VAL A 106 -15.77 0.50 1.25
CA VAL A 106 -16.24 1.87 0.98
C VAL A 106 -17.52 2.18 1.77
N SER A 107 -18.50 1.29 1.74
CA SER A 107 -19.78 1.52 2.42
C SER A 107 -19.59 1.62 3.93
N SER A 108 -18.74 0.77 4.50
CA SER A 108 -18.45 0.78 5.93
C SER A 108 -17.63 2.01 6.34
N ALA A 109 -16.55 2.32 5.59
CA ALA A 109 -15.61 3.38 5.93
C ALA A 109 -16.18 4.79 5.77
N PHE A 110 -16.94 5.03 4.69
CA PHE A 110 -17.38 6.39 4.34
C PHE A 110 -18.86 6.65 4.60
N MET A 111 -19.70 5.61 4.54
CA MET A 111 -21.15 5.76 4.72
C MET A 111 -21.62 5.28 6.09
N GLY A 112 -20.80 4.51 6.81
CA GLY A 112 -21.20 3.85 8.05
C GLY A 112 -22.28 2.78 7.83
N LEU A 113 -22.36 2.19 6.63
CA LEU A 113 -23.39 1.22 6.24
C LEU A 113 -22.77 -0.15 5.92
N THR A 114 -23.41 -1.21 6.41
CA THR A 114 -23.04 -2.59 6.08
C THR A 114 -23.83 -3.10 4.88
N MET A 115 -23.32 -2.88 3.66
CA MET A 115 -24.05 -3.28 2.44
C MET A 115 -23.90 -4.76 2.09
N LYS A 116 -23.04 -5.53 2.77
CA LYS A 116 -22.70 -6.91 2.41
C LYS A 116 -23.89 -7.87 2.30
N CYS A 117 -24.88 -7.77 3.19
CA CYS A 117 -26.07 -8.63 3.08
C CYS A 117 -26.88 -8.34 1.80
N ALA A 118 -26.82 -7.10 1.30
CA ALA A 118 -27.52 -6.68 0.09
C ALA A 118 -27.00 -7.37 -1.19
N GLN A 119 -25.84 -8.03 -1.12
CA GLN A 119 -25.25 -8.79 -2.22
C GLN A 119 -26.18 -9.92 -2.70
N CYS A 120 -26.75 -10.68 -1.75
CA CYS A 120 -27.53 -11.89 -2.08
C CYS A 120 -29.05 -11.70 -1.98
N HIS A 121 -29.51 -10.74 -1.18
CA HIS A 121 -30.93 -10.44 -0.96
C HIS A 121 -31.09 -8.98 -0.50
N ASN A 122 -32.29 -8.42 -0.42
CA ASN A 122 -32.45 -7.07 0.15
C ASN A 122 -31.91 -7.00 1.59
N HIS A 123 -31.27 -5.89 1.97
CA HIS A 123 -30.71 -5.75 3.32
C HIS A 123 -31.80 -5.97 4.39
N LYS A 124 -31.44 -6.68 5.47
CA LYS A 124 -32.42 -7.16 6.46
C LYS A 124 -33.09 -6.01 7.23
N TYR A 125 -32.32 -4.98 7.56
CA TYR A 125 -32.75 -3.90 8.46
C TYR A 125 -32.80 -2.53 7.78
N ASP A 126 -31.93 -2.31 6.80
CA ASP A 126 -31.78 -1.01 6.14
C ASP A 126 -32.55 -1.00 4.82
N PRO A 127 -33.05 0.15 4.36
CA PRO A 127 -33.80 0.26 3.10
C PRO A 127 -32.87 0.21 1.87
N ILE A 128 -32.02 -0.81 1.80
CA ILE A 128 -31.07 -1.06 0.71
C ILE A 128 -31.54 -2.30 -0.02
N SER A 129 -32.06 -2.13 -1.23
CA SER A 129 -32.43 -3.28 -2.06
C SER A 129 -31.19 -3.94 -2.65
N GLN A 130 -31.31 -5.20 -3.05
CA GLN A 130 -30.25 -5.88 -3.84
C GLN A 130 -29.97 -5.11 -5.13
N LYS A 131 -30.99 -4.47 -5.73
CA LYS A 131 -30.81 -3.63 -6.90
C LYS A 131 -29.92 -2.42 -6.60
N ASP A 132 -30.07 -1.79 -5.44
CA ASP A 132 -29.21 -0.67 -5.03
C ASP A 132 -27.77 -1.12 -4.82
N TYR A 133 -27.57 -2.29 -4.23
CA TYR A 133 -26.24 -2.91 -4.11
C TYR A 133 -25.56 -3.07 -5.48
N TYR A 134 -26.25 -3.65 -6.46
CA TYR A 134 -25.65 -3.83 -7.79
C TYR A 134 -25.51 -2.54 -8.61
N ARG A 135 -26.32 -1.50 -8.34
CA ARG A 135 -26.09 -0.16 -8.89
C ARG A 135 -24.83 0.47 -8.32
N PHE A 136 -24.59 0.30 -7.03
CA PHE A 136 -23.37 0.74 -6.38
C PHE A 136 -22.16 -0.08 -6.85
N TYR A 137 -22.33 -1.39 -7.04
CA TYR A 137 -21.33 -2.26 -7.66
C TYR A 137 -20.89 -1.76 -9.02
N ALA A 138 -21.84 -1.42 -9.90
CA ALA A 138 -21.56 -0.94 -11.24
C ALA A 138 -20.69 0.34 -11.28
N PHE A 139 -20.71 1.16 -10.22
CA PHE A 139 -19.84 2.33 -10.10
C PHE A 139 -18.36 1.94 -9.94
N PHE A 140 -18.07 0.89 -9.16
CA PHE A 140 -16.70 0.40 -8.94
C PHE A 140 -16.25 -0.63 -9.97
N ASP A 141 -17.18 -1.17 -10.76
CA ASP A 141 -16.96 -2.10 -11.87
C ASP A 141 -16.38 -1.41 -13.13
N SER A 142 -15.93 -0.17 -13.02
CA SER A 142 -15.15 0.53 -14.06
C SER A 142 -13.64 0.36 -13.89
N ALA A 143 -13.20 -0.29 -12.82
CA ALA A 143 -11.80 -0.36 -12.45
C ALA A 143 -11.02 -1.38 -13.31
N THR A 144 -9.73 -1.12 -13.54
CA THR A 144 -8.92 -1.83 -14.55
C THR A 144 -8.38 -3.20 -14.10
N GLU A 145 -8.82 -3.72 -12.95
CA GLU A 145 -8.37 -5.02 -12.46
C GLU A 145 -8.82 -6.15 -13.39
N ASN A 146 -7.85 -6.85 -13.97
CA ASN A 146 -8.12 -7.96 -14.90
C ASN A 146 -8.38 -9.30 -14.21
N GLY A 147 -8.56 -9.30 -12.88
CA GLY A 147 -8.80 -10.50 -12.09
C GLY A 147 -7.57 -11.41 -11.92
N LYS A 148 -6.36 -10.96 -12.25
CA LYS A 148 -5.14 -11.74 -12.10
C LYS A 148 -4.18 -11.05 -11.14
N GLY A 149 -3.72 -11.80 -10.13
CA GLY A 149 -2.61 -11.38 -9.28
C GLY A 149 -1.33 -11.12 -10.04
N ALA A 150 -0.44 -10.32 -9.44
CA ALA A 150 0.94 -10.31 -9.88
C ALA A 150 1.68 -11.55 -9.35
N LYS A 151 2.91 -11.75 -9.82
CA LYS A 151 3.83 -12.68 -9.19
C LYS A 151 4.81 -11.86 -8.35
N ASN A 152 4.83 -12.09 -7.03
CA ASN A 152 5.77 -11.46 -6.10
C ASN A 152 5.80 -9.92 -6.16
N GLY A 153 4.64 -9.27 -6.00
CA GLY A 153 4.55 -7.82 -5.91
C GLY A 153 3.13 -7.32 -6.09
N ASN A 154 2.96 -6.01 -6.26
CA ASN A 154 1.63 -5.44 -6.47
C ASN A 154 1.03 -5.91 -7.81
N THR A 155 -0.30 -5.97 -7.92
CA THR A 155 -1.00 -6.09 -9.21
C THR A 155 -1.05 -4.75 -9.94
N ALA A 156 -0.99 -4.76 -11.28
CA ALA A 156 -1.14 -3.55 -12.10
C ALA A 156 -2.53 -2.89 -11.91
N PRO A 157 -2.68 -1.59 -12.21
CA PRO A 157 -1.64 -0.64 -12.62
C PRO A 157 -0.73 -0.21 -11.46
N PHE A 158 0.43 0.35 -11.81
CA PHE A 158 1.40 0.92 -10.87
C PHE A 158 1.66 2.38 -11.20
N ILE A 159 2.01 3.13 -10.18
CA ILE A 159 2.55 4.47 -10.31
C ILE A 159 3.89 4.53 -9.60
N GLN A 160 4.82 5.30 -10.16
CA GLN A 160 6.04 5.62 -9.46
C GLN A 160 5.77 6.83 -8.56
N VAL A 161 5.94 6.65 -7.27
CA VAL A 161 5.64 7.67 -6.27
C VAL A 161 6.70 7.68 -5.17
N THR A 162 6.76 8.79 -4.47
CA THR A 162 7.69 9.03 -3.36
C THR A 162 6.91 9.30 -2.10
N SER A 163 7.45 8.88 -0.94
CA SER A 163 6.80 9.14 0.34
C SER A 163 6.77 10.64 0.63
N PRO A 164 5.62 11.19 1.07
CA PRO A 164 5.55 12.58 1.51
C PRO A 164 6.27 12.81 2.85
N LEU A 165 6.56 11.74 3.61
CA LEU A 165 7.25 11.81 4.90
C LEU A 165 8.76 11.59 4.79
N HIS A 166 9.20 10.86 3.77
CA HIS A 166 10.59 10.41 3.65
C HIS A 166 11.20 10.83 2.32
N LYS A 167 12.09 11.82 2.37
CA LYS A 167 12.82 12.29 1.18
C LYS A 167 13.81 11.23 0.71
N ILE A 168 13.93 11.08 -0.61
CA ILE A 168 14.91 10.15 -1.22
C ILE A 168 16.35 10.49 -0.77
N SER A 169 16.67 11.76 -0.57
CA SER A 169 17.98 12.20 -0.06
C SER A 169 18.32 11.59 1.30
N ASP A 170 17.32 11.48 2.18
CA ASP A 170 17.49 10.98 3.54
C ASP A 170 17.68 9.47 3.51
N ALA A 171 16.92 8.78 2.66
CA ALA A 171 17.12 7.36 2.39
C ALA A 171 18.53 7.09 1.81
N HIS A 172 18.98 7.89 0.83
CA HIS A 172 20.31 7.75 0.25
C HIS A 172 21.42 7.96 1.29
N LYS A 173 21.28 8.96 2.15
CA LYS A 173 22.19 9.22 3.26
C LYS A 173 22.22 8.03 4.23
N ALA A 174 21.05 7.55 4.68
CA ALA A 174 20.95 6.42 5.61
C ALA A 174 21.54 5.13 5.03
N LEU A 175 21.30 4.84 3.75
CA LEU A 175 21.89 3.68 3.06
C LEU A 175 23.41 3.82 2.97
N THR A 176 23.92 5.01 2.68
CA THR A 176 25.36 5.28 2.62
C THR A 176 26.02 5.10 3.99
N GLU A 177 25.41 5.62 5.05
CA GLU A 177 25.87 5.43 6.43
C GLU A 177 25.86 3.94 6.82
N ARG A 178 24.80 3.20 6.47
CA ARG A 178 24.71 1.76 6.71
C ARG A 178 25.78 0.99 5.95
N ALA A 179 26.02 1.31 4.67
CA ALA A 179 27.08 0.69 3.88
C ALA A 179 28.46 0.92 4.52
N ASN A 180 28.76 2.14 4.96
CA ASN A 180 30.00 2.46 5.67
C ASN A 180 30.14 1.69 6.98
N HIS A 181 29.05 1.56 7.75
CA HIS A 181 29.03 0.78 8.98
C HIS A 181 29.32 -0.70 8.70
N ILE A 182 28.70 -1.30 7.67
CA ILE A 182 28.95 -2.69 7.28
C ILE A 182 30.40 -2.89 6.82
N ARG A 183 30.97 -1.94 6.05
CA ARG A 183 32.38 -1.99 5.65
C ARG A 183 33.30 -2.01 6.88
N LYS A 184 33.02 -1.17 7.89
CA LYS A 184 33.75 -1.16 9.16
C LYS A 184 33.59 -2.47 9.94
N LEU A 185 32.38 -3.00 10.07
CA LEU A 185 32.18 -4.30 10.73
C LEU A 185 32.94 -5.43 10.04
N ARG A 186 33.00 -5.44 8.71
CA ARG A 186 33.80 -6.40 7.94
C ARG A 186 35.31 -6.22 8.16
N SER A 187 35.80 -4.98 8.31
CA SER A 187 37.22 -4.76 8.60
C SER A 187 37.60 -5.25 9.99
N ASP A 188 36.73 -5.01 10.97
CA ASP A 188 36.96 -5.26 12.39
C ASP A 188 36.81 -6.75 12.73
N ILE A 189 35.82 -7.42 12.14
CA ILE A 189 35.54 -8.84 12.39
C ILE A 189 36.28 -9.70 11.37
N LYS A 190 37.51 -10.13 11.73
CA LYS A 190 38.30 -11.06 10.92
C LYS A 190 37.67 -12.47 10.92
N PRO A 191 37.59 -13.15 9.76
CA PRO A 191 36.94 -14.45 9.63
C PRO A 191 37.83 -15.62 10.12
N SER A 192 38.08 -15.69 11.43
CA SER A 192 38.93 -16.72 12.07
C SER A 192 38.18 -18.01 12.41
N SER A 193 36.98 -17.90 12.97
CA SER A 193 36.09 -19.02 13.33
C SER A 193 35.03 -19.31 12.26
N ASN A 194 34.41 -20.49 12.29
CA ASN A 194 33.29 -20.83 11.38
C ASN A 194 32.13 -19.84 11.48
N LEU A 195 31.81 -19.37 12.69
CA LEU A 195 30.77 -18.37 12.91
C LEU A 195 31.16 -17.02 12.28
N SER A 196 32.36 -16.51 12.55
CA SER A 196 32.83 -15.24 11.98
C SER A 196 32.95 -15.30 10.45
N LYS A 197 33.32 -16.43 9.86
CA LYS A 197 33.29 -16.66 8.40
C LYS A 197 31.88 -16.53 7.84
N ARG A 198 30.88 -17.15 8.47
CA ARG A 198 29.46 -17.05 8.06
C ARG A 198 28.93 -15.63 8.20
N PHE A 199 29.20 -14.99 9.33
CA PHE A 199 28.80 -13.60 9.58
C PHE A 199 29.44 -12.63 8.58
N HIS A 200 30.75 -12.76 8.34
CA HIS A 200 31.46 -11.97 7.35
C HIS A 200 30.91 -12.23 5.92
N LYS A 201 30.49 -13.45 5.57
CA LYS A 201 29.79 -13.71 4.30
C LYS A 201 28.45 -12.96 4.24
N SER A 202 27.64 -13.03 5.30
CA SER A 202 26.34 -12.35 5.41
C SER A 202 26.45 -10.84 5.20
N LEU A 203 27.38 -10.19 5.90
CA LEU A 203 27.66 -8.75 5.75
C LEU A 203 28.02 -8.37 4.31
N GLY A 204 28.63 -9.28 3.55
CA GLY A 204 29.01 -9.02 2.16
C GLY A 204 27.86 -9.12 1.19
N ILE A 205 26.88 -9.97 1.49
CA ILE A 205 25.63 -10.05 0.74
C ILE A 205 24.82 -8.79 1.01
N GLU A 206 24.65 -8.41 2.29
CA GLU A 206 23.94 -7.19 2.68
C GLU A 206 24.56 -5.94 2.06
N LEU A 207 25.90 -5.80 2.11
CA LEU A 207 26.60 -4.67 1.51
C LEU A 207 26.32 -4.55 0.00
N LYS A 208 26.34 -5.66 -0.74
CA LYS A 208 26.04 -5.66 -2.19
C LYS A 208 24.61 -5.21 -2.48
N VAL A 209 23.65 -5.62 -1.65
CA VAL A 209 22.25 -5.20 -1.78
C VAL A 209 22.13 -3.70 -1.56
N ILE A 210 22.73 -3.17 -0.49
CA ILE A 210 22.69 -1.74 -0.17
C ILE A 210 23.40 -0.91 -1.24
N GLU A 211 24.55 -1.35 -1.73
CA GLU A 211 25.27 -0.65 -2.81
C GLU A 211 24.45 -0.58 -4.10
N LYS A 212 23.68 -1.63 -4.41
CA LYS A 212 22.72 -1.61 -5.51
C LYS A 212 21.61 -0.58 -5.26
N GLN A 213 21.01 -0.56 -4.06
CA GLN A 213 19.96 0.40 -3.70
C GLN A 213 20.45 1.85 -3.76
N ILE A 214 21.66 2.14 -3.29
CA ILE A 214 22.30 3.47 -3.40
C ILE A 214 22.40 3.90 -4.86
N LYS A 215 22.87 2.99 -5.73
CA LYS A 215 23.02 3.26 -7.17
C LYS A 215 21.68 3.51 -7.85
N ASP A 216 20.65 2.74 -7.49
CA ASP A 216 19.33 2.86 -8.08
C ASP A 216 18.64 4.14 -7.61
N ALA A 217 18.75 4.51 -6.33
CA ALA A 217 18.25 5.79 -5.80
C ALA A 217 18.87 7.02 -6.47
N GLY A 218 20.13 6.94 -6.90
CA GLY A 218 20.81 8.03 -7.62
C GLY A 218 20.29 8.26 -9.04
N LYS A 219 19.66 7.25 -9.66
CA LYS A 219 19.08 7.38 -11.01
C LYS A 219 17.71 8.04 -11.00
N THR A 220 16.97 7.92 -9.91
CA THR A 220 15.60 8.43 -9.75
C THR A 220 15.53 9.95 -9.60
N SER A 221 16.67 10.62 -9.36
CA SER A 221 16.77 12.09 -9.19
C SER A 221 16.92 12.86 -10.53
N VAL A 222 16.91 12.18 -11.68
CA VAL A 222 17.25 12.77 -13.00
C VAL A 222 16.04 12.81 -13.96
N MET A 223 14.81 12.61 -13.49
CA MET A 223 13.57 12.84 -14.23
C MET A 223 12.59 13.66 -13.40
#